data_AF-Q2PBP3-F1
#
_entry.id   AF-Q2PBP3-F1
#
_cell.length_a   1.000
_cell.length_b   1.000
_cell.length_c   1.000
_cell.angle_alpha   90.00
_cell.angle_beta   90.00
_cell.angle_gamma   90.00
#
_symmetry.space_group_name_H-M   'P 1'
#
loop_
_entity.id
_entity.type
_entity.pdbx_description
1 polymer ?
#
loop_
_entity_poly.entity_id
_entity_poly.type
_entity_poly.pdbx_seq_one_letter_code
_entity_poly.pdbx_strand_id
1 'polypeptide(L)'
;HINPAVTFGLLLARKLSLTRAVFYMVMQCLGAICGAGVVKGFQGKNQYTPLGGGANVVAHGYTKGDGLGAEIVGTFVLVYTVFSATDAKRSARDSHVPILAPLPIGFAVFM
;
A
#
# COMPACT_ATOMS: atom_id res chain seq x y z
N HIS A 1 2.98 -3.15 -7.15
CA HIS A 1 2.79 -3.46 -5.72
C HIS A 1 1.61 -2.73 -5.07
N ILE A 2 1.07 -1.66 -5.68
CA ILE A 2 -0.11 -0.91 -5.17
C ILE A 2 0.11 -0.25 -3.79
N ASN A 3 1.28 -0.40 -3.19
CA ASN A 3 1.64 0.16 -1.90
C ASN A 3 3.15 0.55 -1.90
N PRO A 4 3.48 1.82 -1.56
CA PRO A 4 4.87 2.27 -1.48
C PRO A 4 5.69 1.51 -0.42
N ALA A 5 5.12 1.19 0.74
CA ALA A 5 5.81 0.44 1.80
C ALA A 5 6.18 -0.98 1.35
N VAL A 6 5.30 -1.66 0.62
CA VAL A 6 5.61 -2.96 0.00
C VAL A 6 6.73 -2.84 -1.04
N THR A 7 6.67 -1.81 -1.88
CA THR A 7 7.72 -1.52 -2.87
C THR A 7 9.07 -1.25 -2.20
N PHE A 8 9.06 -0.50 -1.11
CA PHE A 8 10.24 -0.17 -0.32
C PHE A 8 10.82 -1.40 0.37
N GLY A 9 9.98 -2.25 0.98
CA GLY A 9 10.41 -3.52 1.55
C GLY A 9 11.13 -4.39 0.53
N LEU A 10 10.57 -4.54 -0.68
CA LEU A 10 11.19 -5.31 -1.77
C LEU A 10 12.50 -4.69 -2.26
N LEU A 11 12.64 -3.37 -2.26
CA LEU A 11 13.90 -2.68 -2.53
C LEU A 11 14.95 -3.01 -1.47
N LEU A 12 14.62 -2.92 -0.18
CA LEU A 12 15.52 -3.24 0.93
C LEU A 12 15.95 -4.72 0.91
N ALA A 13 15.05 -5.62 0.53
CA ALA A 13 15.33 -7.03 0.33
C ALA A 13 16.10 -7.33 -0.98
N ARG A 14 16.52 -6.31 -1.73
CA ARG A 14 17.23 -6.41 -3.02
C ARG A 14 16.47 -7.21 -4.09
N LYS A 15 15.15 -7.28 -3.99
CA LYS A 15 14.26 -7.92 -4.98
C LYS A 15 13.74 -6.94 -6.04
N LEU A 16 14.08 -5.65 -5.91
CA LEU A 16 13.72 -4.59 -6.85
C LEU A 16 14.87 -3.59 -6.99
N SER A 17 15.14 -3.10 -8.20
CA SER A 17 16.15 -2.05 -8.40
C SER A 17 15.64 -0.68 -7.93
N LEU A 18 16.56 0.19 -7.49
CA LEU A 18 16.22 1.53 -6.98
C LEU A 18 15.41 2.35 -7.98
N THR A 19 15.82 2.38 -9.25
CA THR A 19 15.11 3.11 -10.30
C THR A 19 13.67 2.63 -10.45
N ARG A 20 13.44 1.30 -10.48
CA ARG A 20 12.10 0.73 -10.57
C ARG A 20 11.28 1.04 -9.31
N ALA A 21 11.89 1.00 -8.13
CA ALA A 21 11.24 1.32 -6.88
C ALA A 21 10.70 2.76 -6.87
N VAL A 22 11.52 3.73 -7.29
CA VAL A 22 11.12 5.15 -7.36
C VAL A 22 9.96 5.33 -8.34
N PHE A 23 10.05 4.81 -9.57
CA PHE A 23 8.96 4.91 -10.53
C PHE A 23 7.67 4.25 -10.02
N TYR A 24 7.77 3.10 -9.36
CA TYR A 24 6.62 2.43 -8.78
C TYR A 24 5.94 3.27 -7.69
N MET A 25 6.69 3.88 -6.78
CA MET A 25 6.12 4.71 -5.71
C MET A 25 5.46 5.97 -6.28
N VAL A 26 6.10 6.65 -7.24
CA VAL A 26 5.52 7.83 -7.90
C VAL A 26 4.19 7.49 -8.58
N MET A 27 4.18 6.44 -9.40
CA MET A 27 2.96 6.03 -10.11
C MET A 27 1.85 5.55 -9.16
N GLN A 28 2.20 4.93 -8.03
CA GLN A 28 1.23 4.54 -7.00
C GLN A 28 0.59 5.77 -6.36
N CYS A 29 1.37 6.78 -5.99
CA CYS A 29 0.84 8.02 -5.43
C CYS A 29 -0.02 8.78 -6.45
N LEU A 30 0.42 8.89 -7.71
CA LEU A 30 -0.38 9.53 -8.77
C LEU A 30 -1.70 8.79 -9.01
N GLY A 31 -1.67 7.46 -9.06
CA GLY A 31 -2.88 6.64 -9.18
C GLY A 31 -3.85 6.84 -8.01
N ALA A 32 -3.35 6.92 -6.78
CA ALA A 32 -4.16 7.20 -5.60
C ALA A 32 -4.81 8.60 -5.66
N ILE A 33 -4.06 9.63 -6.06
CA ILE A 33 -4.57 11.00 -6.26
C ILE A 33 -5.67 11.01 -7.33
N CYS A 34 -5.43 10.37 -8.48
CA CYS A 34 -6.42 10.27 -9.55
C CYS A 34 -7.68 9.53 -9.07
N GLY A 35 -7.54 8.40 -8.37
CA GLY A 35 -8.67 7.65 -7.83
C GLY A 35 -9.51 8.47 -6.85
N ALA A 36 -8.88 9.12 -5.88
CA ALA A 36 -9.57 10.02 -4.95
C ALA A 36 -10.25 11.19 -5.67
N GLY A 37 -9.59 11.77 -6.68
CA GLY A 37 -10.14 12.83 -7.53
C GLY A 37 -11.39 12.40 -8.29
N VAL A 38 -11.42 11.17 -8.82
CA VAL A 38 -12.59 10.60 -9.49
C VAL A 38 -13.76 10.45 -8.52
N VAL A 39 -13.55 9.89 -7.33
CA VAL A 39 -14.61 9.77 -6.31
C VAL A 39 -15.14 11.13 -5.89
N LYS A 40 -14.24 12.11 -5.69
CA LYS A 40 -14.62 13.50 -5.41
C LYS A 40 -15.39 14.12 -6.57
N GLY A 41 -15.07 13.81 -7.82
CA GLY A 41 -15.81 14.26 -8.99
C GLY A 41 -17.26 13.78 -9.00
N PHE A 42 -17.49 12.52 -8.63
CA PHE A 42 -18.84 11.94 -8.59
C PHE A 42 -19.66 12.35 -7.37
N GLN A 43 -19.04 12.47 -6.19
CA GLN A 43 -19.74 12.59 -4.90
C GLN A 43 -19.30 13.80 -4.06
N GLY A 44 -18.54 14.72 -4.66
CA GLY A 44 -17.86 15.85 -4.02
C GLY A 44 -18.72 16.70 -3.08
N LYS A 45 -19.90 17.09 -3.57
CA LYS A 45 -20.82 18.01 -2.89
C LYS A 45 -21.67 17.33 -1.80
N ASN A 46 -21.97 16.04 -1.95
CA ASN A 46 -22.98 15.36 -1.11
C ASN A 46 -22.36 14.48 -0.01
N GLN A 47 -21.25 13.81 -0.29
CA GLN A 47 -20.71 12.77 0.58
C GLN A 47 -19.21 12.96 0.80
N TYR A 48 -18.43 13.17 -0.25
CA TYR A 48 -16.97 13.16 -0.16
C TYR A 48 -16.44 14.24 0.79
N THR A 49 -16.80 15.50 0.58
CA THR A 49 -16.27 16.60 1.41
C THR A 49 -16.83 16.58 2.85
N PRO A 50 -18.15 16.41 3.07
CA PRO A 50 -18.71 16.39 4.42
C PRO A 50 -18.24 15.21 5.28
N LEU A 51 -17.91 14.07 4.68
CA LEU A 51 -17.48 12.85 5.38
C LEU A 51 -15.95 12.69 5.47
N GLY A 52 -15.19 13.76 5.22
CA GLY A 52 -13.72 13.75 5.37
C GLY A 52 -12.95 13.07 4.24
N GLY A 53 -13.61 12.73 3.13
CA GLY A 53 -12.97 12.35 1.86
C GLY A 53 -12.14 11.07 1.88
N GLY A 54 -12.35 10.20 2.88
CA GLY A 54 -11.56 8.98 3.05
C GLY A 54 -10.11 9.24 3.50
N ALA A 55 -9.83 10.40 4.11
CA ALA A 55 -8.51 10.72 4.62
C ALA A 55 -8.21 9.96 5.91
N ASN A 56 -7.00 9.39 6.01
CA ASN A 56 -6.52 8.76 7.23
C ASN A 56 -6.22 9.84 8.28
N VAL A 57 -6.85 9.72 9.45
CA VAL A 57 -6.65 10.63 10.60
C VAL A 57 -6.58 9.80 11.88
N VAL A 58 -5.86 10.32 12.88
CA VAL A 58 -5.91 9.74 14.22
C VAL A 58 -7.26 10.09 14.84
N ALA A 59 -8.04 9.08 15.21
CA ALA A 59 -9.37 9.26 15.78
C ALA A 59 -9.30 9.98 17.14
N HIS A 60 -10.35 10.73 17.47
CA HIS A 60 -10.45 11.40 18.76
C HIS A 60 -10.33 10.39 19.91
N GLY A 61 -9.55 10.74 20.93
CA GLY A 61 -9.27 9.84 22.07
C GLY A 61 -8.00 9.00 21.92
N TYR A 62 -7.36 9.01 20.74
CA TYR A 62 -6.05 8.38 20.52
C TYR A 62 -4.95 9.42 20.36
N THR A 63 -3.76 9.07 20.83
CA THR A 63 -2.57 9.89 20.65
C THR A 63 -1.93 9.63 19.29
N LYS A 64 -1.04 10.54 18.86
CA LYS A 64 -0.20 10.30 17.68
C LYS A 64 0.69 9.07 17.83
N GLY A 65 1.10 8.75 19.05
CA GLY A 65 1.88 7.55 19.36
C GLY A 65 1.09 6.27 19.10
N ASP A 66 -0.18 6.24 19.51
CA ASP A 66 -1.08 5.10 19.27
C ASP A 66 -1.29 4.87 17.77
N GLY A 67 -1.57 5.95 17.03
CA GLY A 67 -1.72 5.90 15.58
C GLY A 67 -0.45 5.42 14.87
N LEU A 68 0.72 5.94 15.26
CA LEU A 68 1.99 5.50 14.70
C LEU A 68 2.27 4.02 14.99
N GLY A 69 2.04 3.58 16.23
CA GLY A 69 2.22 2.19 16.64
C GLY A 69 1.34 1.24 15.84
N ALA A 70 0.05 1.58 15.69
CA ALA A 70 -0.90 0.80 14.91
C ALA A 70 -0.47 0.66 13.44
N GLU A 71 -0.09 1.76 12.80
CA GLU A 71 0.37 1.78 11.40
C GLU A 71 1.65 0.97 11.19
N ILE A 72 2.61 1.01 12.14
CA ILE A 72 3.83 0.20 12.08
C ILE A 72 3.49 -1.29 12.15
N VAL A 73 2.68 -1.71 13.12
CA VAL A 73 2.32 -3.12 13.30
C VAL A 73 1.51 -3.64 12.11
N GLY A 74 0.50 -2.90 11.66
CA GLY A 74 -0.31 -3.28 10.49
C GLY A 74 0.51 -3.39 9.21
N THR A 75 1.38 -2.40 8.95
CA THR A 75 2.27 -2.45 7.78
C THR A 75 3.28 -3.60 7.88
N PHE A 76 3.78 -3.90 9.07
CA PHE A 76 4.65 -5.05 9.29
C PHE A 76 3.96 -6.37 8.94
N VAL A 77 2.74 -6.60 9.41
CA VAL A 77 1.95 -7.81 9.09
C VAL A 77 1.75 -7.94 7.57
N LEU A 78 1.39 -6.84 6.90
CA LEU A 78 1.24 -6.83 5.44
C LEU A 78 2.54 -7.17 4.72
N VAL A 79 3.64 -6.48 5.03
CA VAL A 79 4.92 -6.66 4.34
C VAL A 79 5.50 -8.05 4.64
N TYR A 80 5.39 -8.53 5.88
CA TYR A 80 5.75 -9.90 6.25
C TYR A 80 4.94 -10.93 5.45
N THR A 81 3.64 -10.72 5.30
CA THR A 81 2.77 -11.60 4.49
C THR A 81 3.18 -11.57 3.02
N VAL A 82 3.52 -10.40 2.46
CA VAL A 82 4.06 -10.30 1.08
C VAL A 82 5.34 -11.13 0.94
N PHE A 83 6.26 -11.04 1.90
CA PHE A 83 7.49 -11.82 1.90
C PHE A 83 7.26 -13.33 2.09
N SER A 84 6.25 -13.70 2.86
CA SER A 84 5.87 -15.11 3.07
C SER A 84 5.14 -15.68 1.85
N ALA A 85 4.40 -14.85 1.13
CA ALA A 85 3.66 -15.18 -0.08
C ALA A 85 4.51 -15.08 -1.36
N THR A 86 5.80 -14.77 -1.25
CA THR A 86 6.68 -14.66 -2.41
C THR A 86 7.19 -16.03 -2.83
N ASP A 87 6.80 -16.50 -4.02
CA ASP A 87 7.30 -17.77 -4.56
C ASP A 87 8.78 -17.64 -4.97
N ALA A 88 9.66 -18.42 -4.33
CA ALA A 88 11.10 -18.44 -4.61
C ALA A 88 11.44 -18.94 -6.03
N LYS A 89 10.50 -19.56 -6.76
CA LYS A 89 10.75 -20.20 -8.06
C LYS A 89 10.09 -19.53 -9.27
N ARG A 90 9.26 -18.49 -9.07
CA ARG A 90 8.54 -17.83 -10.16
C ARG A 90 8.81 -16.32 -10.18
N SER A 91 9.67 -15.90 -11.10
CA SER A 91 9.83 -14.48 -11.47
C SER A 91 8.74 -14.09 -12.48
N ALA A 92 8.21 -12.87 -12.34
CA ALA A 92 7.28 -12.29 -13.29
C ALA A 92 7.92 -12.23 -14.68
N ARG A 93 7.13 -12.51 -15.72
CA ARG A 93 7.56 -12.50 -17.13
C ARG A 93 8.36 -11.22 -17.43
N ASP A 94 9.61 -11.39 -17.86
CA ASP A 94 10.62 -10.39 -18.20
C ASP A 94 11.18 -9.50 -17.06
N SER A 95 11.03 -9.90 -15.80
CA SER A 95 11.68 -9.23 -14.68
C SER A 95 11.90 -10.17 -13.50
N HIS A 96 13.06 -10.11 -12.84
CA HIS A 96 13.38 -10.87 -11.60
C HIS A 96 12.50 -10.51 -10.38
N VAL A 97 11.30 -9.93 -10.60
CA VAL A 97 10.35 -9.60 -9.55
C VAL A 97 9.50 -10.85 -9.28
N PRO A 98 9.52 -11.41 -8.07
CA PRO A 98 8.82 -12.66 -7.78
C PRO A 98 7.29 -12.50 -7.80
N ILE A 99 6.59 -13.57 -8.21
CA ILE A 99 5.13 -13.62 -8.27
C ILE A 99 4.58 -13.77 -6.84
N LEU A 100 3.59 -12.94 -6.51
CA LEU A 100 2.95 -12.87 -5.20
C LEU A 100 1.64 -13.65 -5.20
N ALA A 101 1.38 -14.48 -4.18
CA ALA A 101 0.06 -15.08 -3.98
C ALA A 101 -0.94 -14.00 -3.50
N PRO A 102 -1.95 -13.63 -4.30
CA PRO A 102 -2.77 -12.45 -4.03
C PRO A 102 -3.78 -12.65 -2.88
N LEU A 103 -4.22 -13.89 -2.63
CA LEU A 103 -5.26 -14.19 -1.63
C LEU A 103 -4.79 -13.93 -0.18
N PRO A 104 -3.63 -14.45 0.29
CA PRO A 104 -3.13 -14.14 1.64
C PRO A 104 -2.85 -12.64 1.85
N ILE A 105 -2.36 -11.96 0.81
CA ILE A 105 -2.09 -10.52 0.86
C ILE A 105 -3.40 -9.74 1.02
N GLY A 106 -4.47 -10.15 0.33
CA GLY A 106 -5.80 -9.57 0.51
C GLY A 106 -6.34 -9.73 1.94
N PHE A 107 -6.16 -10.91 2.55
CA PHE A 107 -6.55 -11.15 3.95
C PHE A 107 -5.76 -10.30 4.95
N ALA A 108 -4.47 -10.08 4.71
CA ALA A 108 -3.65 -9.22 5.57
C ALA A 108 -4.00 -7.73 5.51
N VAL A 109 -4.69 -7.28 4.45
CA VAL A 109 -5.23 -5.91 4.34
C VAL A 109 -6.64 -5.82 4.92
N PHE A 110 -7.39 -6.93 4.96
CA PHE A 110 -8.76 -6.96 5.46
C PHE A 110 -8.85 -6.94 6.99
N MET A 111 -7.91 -7.59 7.67
CA MET A 111 -7.79 -7.57 9.13
C MET A 111 -7.18 -6.27 9.64
#